data_AF-X1D565-F1
#
_entry.id   AF-X1D565-F1
#
_cell.length_a   1.000
_cell.length_b   1.000
_cell.length_c   1.000
_cell.angle_alpha   90.00
_cell.angle_beta   90.00
_cell.angle_gamma   90.00
#
_symmetry.space_group_name_H-M   'P 1'
#
loop_
_entity.id
_entity.type
_entity.pdbx_description
1 polymer ?
#
loop_
_entity_poly.entity_id
_entity_poly.type
_entity_poly.pdbx_seq_one_letter_code
_entity_poly.pdbx_strand_id
1 'polypeptide(L)'
;MEFTFDGSGDIATLYGRVDLSDYVSVLNSNGLAIKEVRWQLRNPSQADTGMLNPVLATPLAIEVNQFSGIKIWGCTVAYQSAVDVGIGSPNVIALEERHSNISPIQDAGSNVGGSTSFGREWYGTLDLHPEGYTVVTDMLIGIAANNCTALAGDTLQLDIQIIAEPVSITKGRLEEMLAQGSDL
;
A
#
# COMPACT_ATOMS: atom_id res chain seq x y z
N MET A 1 -6.51 -8.53 -4.66
CA MET A 1 -5.46 -9.29 -3.94
C MET A 1 -5.99 -9.68 -2.57
N GLU A 2 -5.66 -10.87 -2.06
CA GLU A 2 -6.04 -11.33 -0.73
C GLU A 2 -4.78 -11.61 0.10
N PHE A 3 -4.83 -11.29 1.41
CA PHE A 3 -3.71 -11.49 2.33
C PHE A 3 -4.22 -11.64 3.76
N THR A 4 -3.46 -12.34 4.60
CA THR A 4 -3.84 -12.67 5.97
C THR A 4 -2.83 -12.09 6.94
N PHE A 5 -3.33 -11.46 8.00
CA PHE A 5 -2.50 -10.99 9.12
C PHE A 5 -2.04 -12.19 9.94
N ASP A 6 -0.82 -12.14 10.45
CA ASP A 6 -0.36 -13.14 11.40
C ASP A 6 -1.03 -13.00 12.77
N GLY A 7 -0.67 -13.87 13.72
CA GLY A 7 -1.24 -13.86 15.07
C GLY A 7 -0.88 -12.62 15.90
N SER A 8 0.10 -11.82 15.46
CA SER A 8 0.49 -10.55 16.07
C SER A 8 -0.19 -9.35 15.40
N GLY A 9 -0.93 -9.57 14.31
CA GLY A 9 -1.50 -8.49 13.51
C GLY A 9 -0.48 -7.85 12.57
N ASP A 10 0.55 -8.59 12.17
CA ASP A 10 1.60 -8.13 11.26
C ASP A 10 1.46 -8.77 9.87
N ILE A 11 1.96 -8.05 8.86
CA ILE A 11 2.15 -8.55 7.50
C ILE A 11 3.53 -8.09 7.04
N ALA A 12 4.42 -9.05 6.83
CA ALA A 12 5.69 -8.79 6.15
C ALA A 12 5.43 -8.27 4.72
N THR A 13 6.38 -7.53 4.15
CA THR A 13 6.26 -6.97 2.81
C THR A 13 5.84 -8.02 1.78
N LEU A 14 4.65 -7.84 1.22
CA LEU A 14 4.02 -8.74 0.27
C LEU A 14 3.65 -7.98 -1.00
N TYR A 15 3.75 -8.65 -2.15
CA TYR A 15 3.41 -8.07 -3.45
C TYR A 15 2.34 -8.87 -4.18
N GLY A 16 1.34 -8.15 -4.68
CA GLY A 16 0.53 -8.58 -5.81
C GLY A 16 1.11 -8.04 -7.12
N ARG A 17 0.81 -8.72 -8.23
CA ARG A 17 1.19 -8.30 -9.58
C ARG A 17 -0.05 -8.00 -10.41
N VAL A 18 -0.06 -6.86 -11.08
CA VAL A 18 -1.04 -6.52 -12.12
C VAL A 18 -0.35 -6.75 -13.45
N ASP A 19 -0.81 -7.77 -14.17
CA ASP A 19 -0.31 -8.12 -15.49
C ASP A 19 -0.79 -7.08 -16.52
N LEU A 20 0.17 -6.45 -17.19
CA LEU A 20 -0.06 -5.44 -18.22
C LEU A 20 0.50 -5.88 -19.57
N SER A 21 0.92 -7.14 -19.73
CA SER A 21 1.66 -7.62 -20.90
C SER A 21 0.91 -7.46 -22.22
N ASP A 22 -0.42 -7.43 -22.18
CA ASP A 22 -1.27 -7.22 -23.37
C ASP A 22 -1.23 -5.75 -23.86
N TYR A 23 -0.82 -4.83 -23.00
CA TYR A 23 -0.85 -3.38 -23.26
C TYR A 23 0.55 -2.77 -23.38
N VAL A 24 1.57 -3.41 -22.80
CA VAL A 24 2.96 -2.93 -22.82
C VAL A 24 3.86 -3.86 -23.59
N SER A 25 4.78 -3.31 -24.37
CA SER A 25 5.74 -4.08 -25.14
C SER A 25 6.99 -3.27 -25.44
N VAL A 26 8.12 -3.70 -24.87
CA VAL A 26 9.44 -3.10 -25.14
C VAL A 26 9.83 -3.26 -26.61
N LEU A 27 9.50 -4.41 -27.22
CA LEU A 27 9.82 -4.70 -28.62
C LEU A 27 9.09 -3.76 -29.59
N ASN A 28 7.84 -3.44 -29.28
CA ASN A 28 6.99 -2.58 -30.10
C ASN A 28 6.99 -1.11 -29.65
N SER A 29 7.82 -0.73 -28.65
CA SER A 29 7.83 0.62 -28.09
C SER A 29 6.47 1.10 -27.56
N ASN A 30 5.66 0.16 -27.08
CA ASN A 30 4.34 0.44 -26.50
C ASN A 30 4.45 0.45 -24.98
N GLY A 31 3.92 1.48 -24.35
CA GLY A 31 3.75 1.51 -22.90
C GLY A 31 2.42 2.11 -22.49
N LEU A 32 2.22 2.18 -21.19
CA LEU A 32 1.08 2.84 -20.58
C LEU A 32 1.58 3.98 -19.70
N ALA A 33 0.92 5.14 -19.79
CA ALA A 33 1.03 6.16 -18.75
C ALA A 33 -0.09 5.91 -17.73
N ILE A 34 0.29 5.44 -16.54
CA ILE A 34 -0.62 5.28 -15.42
C ILE A 34 -1.02 6.66 -14.92
N LYS A 35 -2.29 7.03 -15.09
CA LYS A 35 -2.82 8.34 -14.68
C LYS A 35 -3.34 8.30 -13.25
N GLU A 36 -3.90 7.16 -12.88
CA GLU A 36 -4.51 6.99 -11.57
C GLU A 36 -4.46 5.55 -11.14
N VAL A 37 -4.12 5.33 -9.88
CA VAL A 37 -4.33 4.07 -9.20
C VAL A 37 -5.28 4.35 -8.05
N ARG A 38 -6.34 3.58 -7.94
CA ARG A 38 -7.23 3.57 -6.78
C ARG A 38 -7.18 2.19 -6.16
N TRP A 39 -7.24 2.15 -4.84
CA TRP A 39 -7.44 0.89 -4.15
C TRP A 39 -8.38 1.06 -2.96
N GLN A 40 -9.07 -0.03 -2.65
CA GLN A 40 -9.97 -0.12 -1.51
C GLN A 40 -9.60 -1.35 -0.70
N LEU A 41 -9.31 -1.13 0.57
CA LEU A 41 -9.14 -2.21 1.53
C LEU A 41 -10.50 -2.61 2.11
N ARG A 42 -10.85 -3.89 1.98
CA ARG A 42 -12.10 -4.49 2.48
C ARG A 42 -11.80 -5.62 3.45
N ASN A 43 -12.63 -5.72 4.50
CA ASN A 43 -12.67 -6.86 5.40
C ASN A 43 -13.93 -7.69 5.10
N PRO A 44 -13.83 -8.81 4.37
CA PRO A 44 -14.98 -9.65 4.06
C PRO A 44 -15.56 -10.37 5.29
N SER A 45 -14.82 -10.43 6.40
CA SER A 45 -15.28 -10.97 7.68
C SER A 45 -16.07 -9.96 8.52
N GLN A 46 -15.96 -8.66 8.21
CA GLN A 46 -16.90 -7.66 8.73
C GLN A 46 -18.28 -7.90 8.11
N ALA A 47 -19.33 -7.58 8.86
CA ALA A 47 -20.72 -7.70 8.41
C ALA A 47 -20.99 -6.90 7.12
N ASP A 48 -22.25 -6.83 6.68
CA ASP A 48 -22.78 -6.34 5.39
C ASP A 48 -22.03 -5.23 4.62
N THR A 49 -21.26 -4.35 5.28
CA THR A 49 -20.50 -3.26 4.65
C THR A 49 -19.09 -3.65 4.16
N GLY A 50 -18.49 -4.70 4.71
CA GLY A 50 -17.11 -5.11 4.42
C GLY A 50 -16.05 -4.03 4.69
N MET A 51 -16.40 -3.01 5.48
CA MET A 51 -15.53 -1.87 5.75
C MET A 51 -14.42 -2.23 6.73
N LEU A 52 -13.23 -1.68 6.51
CA LEU A 52 -12.15 -1.77 7.48
C LEU A 52 -12.47 -0.91 8.72
N ASN A 53 -12.35 -1.50 9.91
CA ASN A 53 -12.33 -0.74 11.16
C ASN A 53 -11.10 0.19 11.18
N PRO A 54 -11.24 1.53 11.31
CA PRO A 54 -10.09 2.43 11.33
C PRO A 54 -9.23 2.30 12.59
N VAL A 55 -9.74 1.66 13.65
CA VAL A 55 -8.96 1.31 14.84
C VAL A 55 -8.36 -0.07 14.62
N LEU A 56 -7.06 -0.11 14.30
CA LEU A 56 -6.38 -1.31 13.81
C LEU A 56 -5.81 -2.19 14.95
N ALA A 57 -5.72 -1.65 16.16
CA ALA A 57 -5.22 -2.36 17.33
C ALA A 57 -6.27 -2.50 18.43
N THR A 58 -6.16 -3.55 19.23
CA THR A 58 -6.90 -3.71 20.48
C THR A 58 -6.19 -2.96 21.61
N PRO A 59 -6.90 -2.14 22.41
CA PRO A 59 -6.30 -1.49 23.57
C PRO A 59 -5.67 -2.52 24.52
N LEU A 60 -4.38 -2.39 24.77
CA LEU A 60 -3.71 -3.19 25.79
C LEU A 60 -3.88 -2.55 27.17
N ALA A 61 -3.83 -3.36 28.22
CA ALA A 61 -3.74 -2.89 29.60
C ALA A 61 -2.30 -2.46 29.93
N ILE A 62 -1.69 -1.60 29.10
CA ILE A 62 -0.37 -0.98 29.35
C ILE A 62 -0.43 0.55 29.24
N GLU A 63 0.42 1.29 29.98
CA GLU A 63 0.56 2.76 29.89
C GLU A 63 1.47 3.20 28.73
N VAL A 64 1.32 2.57 27.56
CA VAL A 64 2.14 2.88 26.39
C VAL A 64 1.24 3.17 25.20
N ASN A 65 1.58 4.23 24.46
CA ASN A 65 0.92 4.53 23.20
C ASN A 65 1.12 3.38 22.21
N GLN A 66 0.02 2.89 21.66
CA GLN A 66 0.03 1.81 20.68
C GLN A 66 -0.15 2.39 19.28
N PHE A 67 0.91 2.38 18.49
CA PHE A 67 0.86 2.69 17.07
C PHE A 67 0.65 1.41 16.27
N SER A 68 -0.29 1.46 15.33
CA SER A 68 -0.57 0.41 14.36
C SER A 68 -0.73 1.03 12.98
N GLY A 69 -0.32 0.32 11.94
CA GLY A 69 -0.43 0.88 10.59
C GLY A 69 -0.34 -0.15 9.48
N ILE A 70 -0.96 0.22 8.37
CA ILE A 70 -0.95 -0.51 7.10
C ILE A 70 -0.40 0.46 6.05
N LYS A 71 0.61 0.02 5.30
CA LYS A 71 1.16 0.75 4.15
C LYS A 71 0.85 -0.03 2.89
N ILE A 72 0.34 0.67 1.86
CA ILE A 72 0.03 0.13 0.53
C ILE A 72 0.71 1.02 -0.50
N TRP A 73 1.33 0.44 -1.52
CA TRP A 73 1.97 1.22 -2.57
C TRP A 73 1.94 0.53 -3.92
N GLY A 74 1.93 1.34 -4.98
CA GLY A 74 2.15 0.88 -6.34
C GLY A 74 3.59 1.13 -6.76
N CYS A 75 4.23 0.17 -7.41
CA CYS A 75 5.60 0.31 -7.91
C CYS A 75 5.87 -0.58 -9.13
N THR A 76 6.98 -0.36 -9.84
CA THR A 76 7.44 -1.26 -10.92
C THR A 76 8.55 -2.23 -10.48
N VAL A 77 9.13 -2.01 -9.29
CA VAL A 77 10.20 -2.83 -8.72
C VAL A 77 9.86 -3.20 -7.28
N ALA A 78 10.08 -4.46 -6.90
CA ALA A 78 9.86 -4.93 -5.55
C ALA A 78 10.98 -4.44 -4.62
N TYR A 79 10.59 -3.86 -3.50
CA TYR A 79 11.47 -3.51 -2.39
C TYR A 79 11.55 -4.69 -1.42
N GLN A 80 12.70 -4.86 -0.77
CA GLN A 80 12.87 -5.90 0.25
C GLN A 80 12.03 -5.61 1.49
N SER A 81 11.85 -4.33 1.83
CA SER A 81 11.15 -3.90 3.03
C SER A 81 10.28 -2.67 2.77
N ALA A 82 9.12 -2.62 3.41
CA ALA A 82 8.18 -1.51 3.32
C ALA A 82 8.71 -0.23 4.00
N VAL A 83 9.74 -0.33 4.83
CA VAL A 83 10.37 0.82 5.49
C VAL A 83 11.14 1.69 4.50
N ASP A 84 11.64 1.08 3.42
CA ASP A 84 12.45 1.76 2.39
C ASP A 84 11.57 2.43 1.32
N VAL A 85 10.25 2.23 1.40
CA VAL A 85 9.27 2.77 0.46
C VAL A 85 8.67 4.07 1.02
N GLY A 86 8.99 5.17 0.34
CA GLY A 86 8.38 6.47 0.53
C GLY A 86 8.04 7.11 -0.82
N ILE A 87 7.40 8.27 -0.78
CA ILE A 87 6.93 8.99 -1.98
C ILE A 87 8.05 9.46 -2.91
N GLY A 88 9.28 9.58 -2.40
CA GLY A 88 10.47 9.92 -3.18
C GLY A 88 11.33 8.71 -3.56
N SER A 89 10.93 7.50 -3.15
CA SER A 89 11.67 6.29 -3.50
C SER A 89 11.50 6.01 -5.00
N PRO A 90 12.54 5.51 -5.69
CA PRO A 90 12.47 5.23 -7.12
C PRO A 90 11.29 4.32 -7.46
N ASN A 91 10.71 4.50 -8.64
CA ASN A 91 9.71 3.56 -9.16
C ASN A 91 8.42 3.42 -8.32
N VAL A 92 8.17 4.33 -7.37
CA VAL A 92 6.90 4.41 -6.62
C VAL A 92 5.89 5.25 -7.40
N ILE A 93 4.70 4.70 -7.63
CA ILE A 93 3.64 5.27 -8.48
C ILE A 93 2.55 5.94 -7.65
N ALA A 94 2.21 5.35 -6.50
CA ALA A 94 1.22 5.84 -5.55
C ALA A 94 1.49 5.18 -4.19
N LEU A 95 1.05 5.80 -3.10
CA LEU A 95 1.26 5.32 -1.74
C LEU A 95 0.09 5.72 -0.83
N GLU A 96 -0.35 4.78 0.01
CA GLU A 96 -1.33 5.01 1.07
C GLU A 96 -0.79 4.51 2.40
N GLU A 97 -0.93 5.32 3.43
CA GLU A 97 -0.72 4.92 4.81
C GLU A 97 -2.06 5.04 5.56
N ARG A 98 -2.41 3.99 6.30
CA ARG A 98 -3.47 4.03 7.30
C ARG A 98 -2.83 3.76 8.64
N HIS A 99 -3.15 4.56 9.63
CA HIS A 99 -2.59 4.37 10.95
C HIS A 99 -3.62 4.63 12.03
N SER A 100 -3.45 3.98 13.17
CA SER A 100 -4.21 4.29 14.37
C SER A 100 -3.30 4.30 15.60
N ASN A 101 -3.57 5.25 16.48
CA ASN A 101 -2.88 5.45 17.74
C ASN A 101 -3.89 5.31 18.87
N ILE A 102 -3.60 4.45 19.84
CA ILE A 102 -4.36 4.32 21.07
C ILE A 102 -3.48 4.81 22.22
N SER A 103 -3.96 5.80 22.95
CA SER A 103 -3.34 6.37 24.14
C SER A 103 -4.24 6.06 25.34
N PRO A 104 -4.04 4.89 26.00
CA PRO A 104 -4.87 4.50 27.14
C PRO A 104 -4.55 5.34 28.38
N ILE A 105 -5.57 5.59 29.20
CA ILE A 105 -5.45 6.11 30.57
C ILE A 105 -5.71 4.94 31.51
N GLN A 106 -4.83 4.75 32.48
CA GLN A 106 -4.97 3.69 33.46
C GLN A 106 -5.27 4.21 34.86
N ASP A 107 -6.02 3.39 35.60
CA ASP A 107 -6.14 3.48 37.05
C ASP A 107 -6.04 2.06 37.63
N ALA A 108 -5.16 1.89 38.62
CA ALA A 108 -4.88 0.61 39.28
C ALA A 108 -4.62 -0.59 38.32
N GLY A 109 -3.98 -0.34 37.16
CA GLY A 109 -3.67 -1.38 36.17
C GLY A 109 -4.86 -1.79 35.28
N SER A 110 -6.00 -1.09 35.39
CA SER A 110 -7.12 -1.21 34.46
C SER A 110 -7.12 -0.02 33.50
N ASN A 111 -7.43 -0.27 32.23
CA ASN A 111 -7.78 0.80 31.32
C ASN A 111 -9.11 1.43 31.79
N VAL A 112 -9.10 2.73 32.09
CA VAL A 112 -10.27 3.50 32.55
C VAL A 112 -10.69 4.58 31.55
N GLY A 113 -10.06 4.63 30.39
CA GLY A 113 -10.32 5.61 29.36
C GLY A 113 -9.11 5.81 28.44
N GLY A 114 -9.13 6.87 27.64
CA GLY A 114 -8.03 7.17 26.74
C GLY A 114 -8.48 7.96 25.52
N SER A 115 -7.54 8.20 24.62
CA SER A 115 -7.82 8.75 23.31
C SER A 115 -7.43 7.75 22.23
N THR A 116 -8.23 7.74 21.16
CA THR A 116 -7.91 7.02 19.94
C THR A 116 -7.89 8.03 18.80
N SER A 117 -6.85 8.00 17.99
CA SER A 117 -6.78 8.77 16.75
C SER A 117 -6.46 7.82 15.60
N PHE A 118 -6.96 8.14 14.42
CA PHE A 118 -6.68 7.39 13.21
C PHE A 118 -6.53 8.37 12.05
N GLY A 119 -5.67 7.99 11.12
CA GLY A 119 -5.30 8.79 9.97
C GLY A 119 -5.27 7.95 8.71
N ARG A 120 -5.43 8.65 7.58
CA ARG A 120 -5.26 8.10 6.25
C ARG A 120 -4.56 9.13 5.40
N GLU A 121 -3.35 8.80 4.99
CA GLU A 121 -2.53 9.59 4.08
C GLU A 121 -2.57 8.90 2.72
N TRP A 122 -2.97 9.65 1.70
CA TRP A 122 -3.06 9.15 0.34
C TRP A 122 -2.25 10.05 -0.59
N TYR A 123 -1.30 9.45 -1.29
CA TYR A 123 -0.50 10.06 -2.33
C TYR A 123 -0.78 9.31 -3.62
N GLY A 124 -1.74 9.82 -4.40
CA GLY A 124 -2.13 9.21 -5.66
C GLY A 124 -1.11 9.46 -6.76
N THR A 125 -1.31 8.79 -7.89
CA THR A 125 -0.47 9.00 -9.07
C THR A 125 -0.51 10.45 -9.55
N LEU A 126 -1.66 11.12 -9.44
CA LEU A 126 -1.78 12.55 -9.77
C LEU A 126 -0.96 13.46 -8.85
N ASP A 127 -0.74 13.05 -7.59
CA ASP A 127 0.04 13.84 -6.62
C ASP A 127 1.54 13.66 -6.87
N LEU A 128 1.97 12.44 -7.21
CA LEU A 128 3.39 12.09 -7.37
C LEU A 128 3.90 12.26 -8.81
N HIS A 129 3.04 11.99 -9.79
CA HIS A 129 3.34 11.98 -11.22
C HIS A 129 2.19 12.68 -11.98
N PRO A 130 2.09 14.01 -11.95
CA PRO A 130 0.95 14.75 -12.53
C PRO A 130 0.69 14.44 -14.01
N GLU A 131 1.74 14.15 -14.78
CA GLU A 131 1.65 13.79 -16.20
C GLU A 131 1.37 12.29 -16.43
N GLY A 132 1.31 11.49 -15.37
CA GLY A 132 1.22 10.04 -15.38
C GLY A 132 2.59 9.36 -15.30
N TYR A 133 2.60 8.16 -14.71
CA TYR A 133 3.80 7.34 -14.59
C TYR A 133 3.90 6.35 -15.74
N THR A 134 4.92 6.47 -16.58
CA THR A 134 5.12 5.57 -17.73
C THR A 134 5.61 4.20 -17.27
N VAL A 135 4.92 3.14 -17.70
CA VAL A 135 5.31 1.74 -17.48
C VAL A 135 5.46 1.00 -18.82
N VAL A 136 6.44 0.11 -18.86
CA VAL A 136 6.70 -0.82 -19.98
C VAL A 136 6.74 -2.28 -19.54
N THR A 137 6.41 -2.50 -18.28
CA THR A 137 6.36 -3.78 -17.60
C THR A 137 5.11 -3.81 -16.74
N ASP A 138 4.87 -4.96 -16.14
CA ASP A 138 3.83 -5.11 -15.13
C ASP A 138 4.05 -4.19 -13.94
N MET A 139 2.95 -3.95 -13.24
CA MET A 139 2.93 -3.15 -12.02
C MET A 139 2.81 -4.07 -10.81
N LEU A 140 3.49 -3.70 -9.73
CA LEU A 140 3.44 -4.37 -8.44
C LEU A 140 2.63 -3.53 -7.46
N ILE A 141 1.83 -4.20 -6.65
CA ILE A 141 1.09 -3.61 -5.52
C ILE A 141 1.66 -4.20 -4.26
N GLY A 142 2.41 -3.40 -3.51
CA GLY A 142 3.00 -3.78 -2.24
C GLY A 142 2.07 -3.48 -1.08
N ILE A 143 2.12 -4.33 -0.06
CA ILE A 143 1.44 -4.12 1.23
C ILE A 143 2.32 -4.61 2.38
N ALA A 144 2.25 -3.91 3.50
CA ALA A 144 2.80 -4.35 4.79
C ALA A 144 1.95 -3.76 5.92
N ALA A 145 1.98 -4.42 7.08
CA ALA A 145 1.26 -3.96 8.26
C ALA A 145 2.04 -4.29 9.53
N ASN A 146 1.92 -3.41 10.53
CA ASN A 146 2.53 -3.58 11.85
C ASN A 146 1.52 -3.31 12.96
N ASN A 147 1.51 -4.17 13.97
CA ASN A 147 0.74 -4.08 15.21
C ASN A 147 -0.78 -3.94 14.99
N CYS A 148 -1.33 -4.47 13.90
CA CYS A 148 -2.77 -4.45 13.65
C CYS A 148 -3.49 -5.56 14.42
N THR A 149 -3.35 -5.59 15.75
CA THR A 149 -3.80 -6.70 16.60
C THR A 149 -5.32 -6.91 16.58
N ALA A 150 -6.12 -5.91 16.20
CA ALA A 150 -7.56 -6.06 16.02
C ALA A 150 -7.93 -6.87 14.76
N LEU A 151 -6.96 -7.11 13.89
CA LEU A 151 -7.08 -7.89 12.66
C LEU A 151 -6.25 -9.17 12.72
N ALA A 152 -5.74 -9.57 13.90
CA ALA A 152 -4.88 -10.74 14.03
C ALA A 152 -5.60 -12.01 13.54
N GLY A 153 -5.02 -12.67 12.53
CA GLY A 153 -5.60 -13.84 11.87
C GLY A 153 -6.72 -13.54 10.85
N ASP A 154 -7.12 -12.28 10.67
CA ASP A 154 -8.10 -11.91 9.65
C ASP A 154 -7.48 -11.94 8.25
N THR A 155 -8.30 -12.30 7.27
CA THR A 155 -7.96 -12.20 5.85
C THR A 155 -8.69 -11.00 5.23
N LEU A 156 -7.92 -10.07 4.66
CA LEU A 156 -8.45 -8.89 3.98
C LEU A 156 -8.30 -8.99 2.46
N GLN A 157 -9.09 -8.17 1.76
CA GLN A 157 -9.05 -8.03 0.31
C GLN A 157 -8.70 -6.60 -0.09
N LEU A 158 -7.74 -6.46 -0.99
CA LEU A 158 -7.38 -5.21 -1.65
C LEU A 158 -7.90 -5.23 -3.09
N ASP A 159 -8.90 -4.40 -3.35
CA ASP A 159 -9.36 -4.13 -4.71
C ASP A 159 -8.52 -3.02 -5.31
N ILE A 160 -8.17 -3.15 -6.59
CA ILE A 160 -7.29 -2.24 -7.31
C ILE A 160 -7.96 -1.86 -8.62
N GLN A 161 -8.02 -0.56 -8.91
CA GLN A 161 -8.42 -0.01 -10.19
C GLN A 161 -7.29 0.86 -10.73
N ILE A 162 -6.95 0.65 -11.99
CA ILE A 162 -5.92 1.41 -12.69
C ILE A 162 -6.58 2.14 -13.87
N ILE A 163 -6.31 3.44 -13.97
CA ILE A 163 -6.66 4.27 -15.12
C ILE A 163 -5.35 4.62 -15.82
N ALA A 164 -5.24 4.24 -17.09
CA ALA A 164 -4.04 4.44 -17.88
C ALA A 164 -4.37 4.84 -19.32
N GLU A 165 -3.42 5.51 -19.97
CA GLU A 165 -3.49 5.85 -21.38
C GLU A 165 -2.33 5.19 -22.16
N PRO A 166 -2.57 4.68 -23.38
CA PRO A 166 -1.50 4.18 -24.24
C PRO A 166 -0.53 5.28 -24.65
N VAL A 167 0.77 5.00 -24.58
CA VAL A 167 1.83 5.91 -25.01
C VAL A 167 2.88 5.20 -25.85
N SER A 168 3.36 5.87 -26.90
CA SER A 168 4.56 5.43 -27.63
C SER A 168 5.81 5.89 -26.90
N ILE A 169 6.79 5.00 -26.78
CA ILE A 169 8.02 5.27 -26.03
C ILE A 169 9.23 5.26 -26.96
N THR A 170 10.02 6.31 -26.88
CA THR A 170 11.27 6.44 -27.64
C THR A 170 12.35 5.52 -27.09
N LYS A 171 13.31 5.11 -27.93
CA LYS A 171 14.41 4.22 -27.49
C LYS A 171 15.24 4.79 -26.34
N GLY A 172 15.56 6.08 -26.38
CA GLY A 172 16.31 6.74 -25.29
C GLY A 172 15.55 6.70 -23.96
N ARG A 173 14.22 6.86 -24.00
CA ARG A 173 13.40 6.76 -22.78
C ARG A 173 13.31 5.32 -22.26
N LEU A 174 13.28 4.32 -23.14
CA LEU A 174 13.35 2.91 -22.74
C LEU A 174 14.67 2.60 -22.03
N GLU A 175 15.80 3.11 -22.53
CA GLU A 175 17.12 2.91 -21.93
C GLU A 175 17.21 3.55 -20.54
N GLU A 176 16.67 4.76 -20.35
CA GLU A 176 16.57 5.41 -19.03
C GLU A 176 15.74 4.59 -18.04
N MET A 177 14.59 4.05 -18.48
CA MET A 177 13.71 3.25 -17.63
C MET A 177 14.36 1.93 -17.21
N LEU A 178 15.11 1.29 -18.11
CA LEU A 178 15.84 0.07 -17.80
C LEU A 178 17.01 0.32 -16.85
N ALA A 179 17.71 1.45 -16.99
CA ALA A 179 18.79 1.84 -16.09
C ALA A 179 18.27 2.08 -14.65
N GLN A 180 17.13 2.76 -14.51
CA GLN A 180 16.49 2.99 -13.20
C GLN A 180 16.03 1.71 -12.50
N GLY A 181 15.77 0.63 -13.23
CA GLY A 181 15.44 -0.68 -12.66
C GLY A 181 16.64 -1.46 -12.10
N SER A 182 17.88 -1.04 -12.43
CA SER A 182 19.11 -1.75 -12.06
C SER A 182 19.90 -1.13 -10.90
N ASP A 183 19.51 0.05 -10.43
CA ASP A 183 20.22 0.85 -9.40
C ASP A 183 19.55 0.78 -8.02
N LEU A 184 18.88 -0.35 -7.72
CA LEU A 184 18.18 -0.60 -6.45
C LEU A 184 18.73 -1.83 -5.72
#